data_AF-A0A7X9G272-F1
#
_entry.id   AF-A0A7X9G272-F1
#
_cell.length_a   1.000
_cell.length_b   1.000
_cell.length_c   1.000
_cell.angle_alpha   90.00
_cell.angle_beta   90.00
_cell.angle_gamma   90.00
#
_symmetry.space_group_name_H-M   'P 1'
#
loop_
_entity.id
_entity.type
_entity.pdbx_description
1 polymer ?
#
loop_
_entity_poly.entity_id
_entity_poly.type
_entity_poly.pdbx_seq_one_letter_code
_entity_poly.pdbx_strand_id
1 'polypeptide(L)'
;MFPDHPADRIINLRTGSVAEAAETLGVTLGQETVTGAPVKEPTDQETWIPWFPVIDRERCINCGKCVDFCMFGVYTKDSSGQVQVTSPANCKTDCPACARMCPRQAIIFPKAKEEPINGAEPTTTGRPAADDAGGGLLARLRSRNAAKRSVPPLFKDDPS
;
A
#
# COMPACT_ATOMS: atom_id res chain seq x y z
N MET A 1 5.04 -24.46 3.10
CA MET A 1 4.73 -24.48 1.65
C MET A 1 3.24 -24.22 1.56
N PHE A 2 2.84 -22.99 1.18
CA PHE A 2 1.43 -22.64 1.05
C PHE A 2 0.80 -23.47 -0.08
N PRO A 3 -0.43 -23.96 0.05
CA PRO A 3 -1.21 -24.31 -1.12
C PRO A 3 -1.44 -23.00 -1.90
N ASP A 4 -1.12 -22.98 -3.18
CA ASP A 4 -1.60 -21.94 -4.08
C ASP A 4 -3.13 -21.94 -4.01
N HIS A 5 -3.70 -20.99 -3.28
CA HIS A 5 -5.12 -20.69 -3.31
C HIS A 5 -5.29 -19.49 -4.24
N PRO A 6 -5.39 -19.72 -5.57
CA PRO A 6 -5.78 -18.65 -6.46
C PRO A 6 -7.11 -18.11 -5.97
N ALA A 7 -7.25 -16.78 -5.90
CA ALA A 7 -8.56 -16.17 -5.75
C ALA A 7 -9.37 -16.59 -6.98
N ASP A 8 -10.24 -17.59 -6.81
CA ASP A 8 -11.03 -18.19 -7.87
C ASP A 8 -12.08 -17.20 -8.39
N ARG A 9 -12.49 -16.23 -7.57
CA ARG A 9 -13.52 -15.24 -7.89
C ARG A 9 -13.24 -13.89 -7.21
N ILE A 10 -13.35 -12.79 -7.96
CA ILE A 10 -13.23 -11.41 -7.44
C ILE A 10 -14.61 -10.74 -7.55
N ILE A 11 -15.14 -10.25 -6.43
CA ILE A 11 -16.44 -9.56 -6.36
C ILE A 11 -16.22 -8.13 -5.88
N ASN A 12 -16.66 -7.14 -6.66
CA ASN A 12 -16.58 -5.72 -6.28
C ASN A 12 -17.83 -5.29 -5.51
N LEU A 13 -17.72 -5.21 -4.19
CA LEU A 13 -18.83 -4.83 -3.31
C LEU A 13 -19.08 -3.32 -3.23
N ARG A 14 -18.20 -2.48 -3.80
CA ARG A 14 -18.32 -1.02 -3.74
C ARG A 14 -19.22 -0.48 -4.86
N THR A 15 -19.03 -1.00 -6.07
CA THR A 15 -19.76 -0.53 -7.28
C THR A 15 -20.68 -1.59 -7.87
N GLY A 16 -20.51 -2.86 -7.50
CA GLY A 16 -21.36 -3.95 -7.98
C GLY A 16 -22.73 -3.96 -7.30
N SER A 17 -23.71 -4.56 -7.97
CA SER A 17 -25.03 -4.75 -7.37
C SER A 17 -25.04 -5.94 -6.41
N VAL A 18 -25.93 -5.85 -5.41
CA VAL A 18 -26.13 -6.91 -4.43
C VAL A 18 -26.65 -8.19 -5.11
N ALA A 19 -27.42 -8.06 -6.20
CA ALA A 19 -27.93 -9.19 -6.98
C ALA A 19 -26.81 -9.93 -7.73
N GLU A 20 -25.89 -9.22 -8.39
CA GLU A 20 -24.74 -9.83 -9.08
C GLU A 20 -23.79 -10.54 -8.10
N ALA A 21 -23.57 -9.92 -6.93
CA ALA A 21 -22.79 -10.54 -5.86
C ALA A 21 -23.44 -11.84 -5.37
N ALA A 22 -24.77 -11.83 -5.19
CA ALA A 22 -25.53 -12.98 -4.73
C ALA A 22 -25.50 -14.14 -5.73
N GLU A 23 -25.70 -13.86 -7.01
CA GLU A 23 -25.59 -14.85 -8.09
C GLU A 23 -24.18 -15.43 -8.16
N THR A 24 -23.16 -14.57 -8.07
CA THR A 24 -21.77 -15.03 -8.05
C THR A 24 -21.53 -15.96 -6.85
N LEU A 25 -22.00 -15.61 -5.67
CA LEU A 25 -21.82 -16.45 -4.48
C LEU A 25 -22.74 -17.67 -4.45
N GLY A 26 -23.69 -17.79 -5.38
CA GLY A 26 -24.72 -18.84 -5.38
C GLY A 26 -25.66 -18.75 -4.17
N VAL A 27 -25.88 -17.54 -3.65
CA VAL A 27 -26.74 -17.28 -2.49
C VAL A 27 -28.02 -16.57 -2.91
N THR A 28 -29.14 -16.91 -2.28
CA THR A 28 -30.41 -16.23 -2.48
C THR A 28 -30.61 -15.21 -1.36
N LEU A 29 -30.72 -13.93 -1.71
CA LEU A 29 -30.99 -12.86 -0.75
C LEU A 29 -32.46 -12.87 -0.34
N GLY A 30 -32.74 -12.76 0.96
CA GLY A 30 -34.11 -12.67 1.50
C GLY A 30 -34.72 -13.99 2.00
N GLN A 31 -33.97 -15.10 2.01
CA GLN A 31 -34.35 -16.25 2.82
C GLN A 31 -33.98 -15.99 4.28
N GLU A 32 -34.97 -15.98 5.18
CA GLU A 32 -34.70 -16.15 6.60
C GLU A 32 -33.92 -17.45 6.78
N THR A 33 -32.70 -17.36 7.28
CA THR A 33 -31.89 -18.54 7.57
C THR A 33 -32.63 -19.38 8.61
N VAL A 34 -33.23 -20.48 8.17
CA VAL A 34 -33.72 -21.53 9.07
C VAL A 34 -32.52 -22.02 9.86
N THR A 35 -32.44 -21.61 11.13
CA THR A 35 -31.54 -22.10 12.17
C THR A 35 -30.20 -22.61 11.64
N GLY A 36 -29.31 -21.69 11.26
CA GLY A 36 -27.94 -22.05 10.97
C GLY A 36 -27.36 -22.77 12.18
N ALA A 37 -26.89 -24.01 11.98
CA ALA A 37 -26.06 -24.69 12.97
C ALA A 37 -25.01 -23.70 13.49
N PRO A 38 -24.67 -23.70 14.80
CA PRO A 38 -23.67 -22.78 15.32
C PRO A 38 -22.43 -22.91 14.45
N VAL A 39 -22.04 -21.81 13.81
CA VAL A 39 -20.78 -21.71 13.08
C VAL A 39 -19.72 -22.09 14.10
N LYS A 40 -19.23 -23.33 14.05
CA LYS A 40 -18.07 -23.72 14.84
C LYS A 40 -16.94 -22.87 14.30
N GLU A 41 -16.59 -21.82 15.03
CA GLU A 41 -15.35 -21.11 14.79
C GLU A 41 -14.25 -22.16 14.69
N PRO A 42 -13.47 -22.17 13.59
CA PRO A 42 -12.44 -23.17 13.42
C PRO A 42 -11.47 -23.09 14.60
N THR A 43 -11.49 -24.14 15.42
CA THR A 43 -10.63 -24.30 16.58
C THR A 43 -9.22 -24.60 16.09
N ASP A 44 -8.26 -23.79 16.54
CA ASP A 44 -6.82 -24.03 16.44
C ASP A 44 -6.24 -24.22 15.03
N GLN A 45 -6.35 -23.19 14.21
CA GLN A 45 -5.28 -22.91 13.25
C GLN A 45 -4.53 -21.69 13.75
N GLU A 46 -3.22 -21.86 13.98
CA GLU A 46 -2.28 -20.79 14.31
C GLU A 46 -2.69 -19.50 13.63
N THR A 47 -3.01 -18.49 14.44
CA THR A 47 -3.82 -17.30 14.15
C THR A 47 -3.35 -16.56 12.90
N TRP A 48 -3.71 -17.07 11.73
CA TRP A 48 -3.33 -16.49 10.46
C TRP A 48 -4.18 -15.25 10.23
N ILE A 49 -3.55 -14.09 10.31
CA ILE A 49 -4.19 -12.81 10.07
C ILE A 49 -4.10 -12.53 8.56
N PRO A 50 -5.22 -12.53 7.81
CA PRO A 50 -5.21 -12.24 6.39
C PRO A 50 -4.98 -10.74 6.19
N TRP A 51 -3.69 -10.37 6.17
CA TRP A 51 -3.19 -9.02 6.03
C TRP A 51 -2.51 -8.88 4.66
N PHE A 52 -3.16 -8.17 3.75
CA PHE A 52 -2.63 -7.93 2.41
C PHE A 52 -3.18 -6.61 1.84
N PRO A 53 -2.41 -5.96 0.95
CA PRO A 53 -2.84 -4.72 0.30
C PRO A 53 -3.79 -4.97 -0.88
N VAL A 54 -4.69 -4.02 -1.12
CA VAL A 54 -5.51 -3.91 -2.33
C VAL A 54 -5.20 -2.58 -3.00
N ILE A 55 -5.06 -2.57 -4.32
CA ILE A 55 -4.79 -1.34 -5.10
C ILE A 55 -6.11 -0.80 -5.66
N ASP A 56 -6.43 0.43 -5.30
CA ASP A 56 -7.47 1.22 -5.95
C ASP A 56 -6.98 1.72 -7.31
N ARG A 57 -7.59 1.21 -8.38
CA ARG A 57 -7.19 1.48 -9.76
C ARG A 57 -7.55 2.87 -10.23
N GLU A 58 -8.60 3.48 -9.69
CA GLU A 58 -9.02 4.82 -10.08
C GLU A 58 -8.06 5.88 -9.52
N ARG A 59 -7.47 5.61 -8.35
CA ARG A 59 -6.50 6.51 -7.71
C ARG A 59 -5.05 6.25 -8.11
N CYS A 60 -4.70 5.01 -8.46
CA CYS A 60 -3.31 4.64 -8.74
C CYS A 60 -2.80 5.24 -10.06
N ILE A 61 -1.75 6.05 -9.98
CA ILE A 61 -1.06 6.62 -11.15
C ILE A 61 0.19 5.82 -11.55
N ASN A 62 0.34 4.58 -11.07
CA ASN A 62 1.48 3.71 -11.37
C ASN A 62 2.87 4.29 -11.07
N CYS A 63 2.97 5.21 -10.09
CA CYS A 63 4.25 5.85 -9.75
C CYS A 63 5.35 4.89 -9.27
N GLY A 64 4.99 3.68 -8.81
CA GLY A 64 5.94 2.64 -8.42
C GLY A 64 6.55 2.77 -7.02
N LYS A 65 6.29 3.86 -6.28
CA LYS A 65 6.86 4.06 -4.93
C LYS A 65 6.63 2.88 -3.97
N CYS A 66 5.49 2.20 -4.08
CA CYS A 66 5.19 1.00 -3.28
C CYS A 66 6.06 -0.21 -3.65
N VAL A 67 6.45 -0.34 -4.92
CA VAL A 67 7.37 -1.39 -5.39
C VAL A 67 8.75 -1.15 -4.82
N ASP A 68 9.25 0.08 -4.92
CA ASP A 68 10.60 0.45 -4.44
C ASP A 68 10.72 0.36 -2.91
N PHE A 69 9.63 0.62 -2.19
CA PHE A 69 9.62 0.62 -0.73
C PHE A 69 9.41 -0.76 -0.11
N CYS A 70 8.61 -1.63 -0.75
CA CYS A 70 8.24 -2.89 -0.16
C CYS A 70 9.36 -3.91 -0.28
N MET A 71 10.21 -3.96 0.74
CA MET A 71 11.29 -4.95 0.86
C MET A 71 10.81 -6.42 0.93
N PHE A 72 9.52 -6.67 1.13
CA PHE A 72 8.93 -8.01 1.15
C PHE A 72 8.50 -8.52 -0.24
N GLY A 73 8.66 -7.73 -1.30
CA GLY A 73 8.38 -8.16 -2.67
C GLY A 73 6.90 -8.42 -2.94
N VAL A 74 5.99 -7.71 -2.25
CA VAL A 74 4.53 -7.87 -2.43
C VAL A 74 4.06 -7.36 -3.79
N TYR A 75 4.74 -6.34 -4.33
CA TYR A 75 4.36 -5.63 -5.54
C TYR A 75 5.35 -5.84 -6.67
N THR A 76 4.86 -5.82 -7.91
CA THR A 76 5.67 -5.78 -9.13
C THR A 76 5.07 -4.80 -10.14
N LYS A 77 5.86 -4.41 -11.14
CA LYS A 77 5.36 -3.71 -12.34
C LYS A 77 5.31 -4.69 -13.49
N ASP A 78 4.20 -4.70 -14.22
CA ASP A 78 4.11 -5.46 -15.46
C ASP A 78 4.80 -4.75 -16.64
N SER A 79 4.79 -5.37 -17.82
CA SER A 79 5.38 -4.82 -19.04
C SER A 79 4.74 -3.51 -19.52
N SER A 80 3.50 -3.23 -19.10
CA SER A 80 2.79 -1.98 -19.41
C SER A 80 3.07 -0.89 -18.37
N GLY A 81 3.87 -1.19 -17.35
CA GLY A 81 4.20 -0.28 -16.25
C GLY A 81 3.12 -0.22 -15.17
N GLN A 82 2.09 -1.07 -15.21
CA GLN A 82 1.06 -1.11 -14.19
C GLN A 82 1.57 -1.82 -12.94
N VAL A 83 1.29 -1.23 -11.78
CA VAL A 83 1.65 -1.85 -10.49
C VAL A 83 0.63 -2.94 -10.14
N GLN A 84 1.11 -4.11 -9.75
CA GLN A 84 0.31 -5.27 -9.39
C GLN A 84 0.71 -5.80 -8.01
N VAL A 85 -0.25 -6.39 -7.28
CA VAL A 85 0.03 -7.18 -6.08
C VAL A 85 0.21 -8.63 -6.52
N THR A 86 1.46 -9.09 -6.62
CA THR A 86 1.77 -10.46 -7.11
C THR A 86 2.06 -11.44 -5.98
N SER A 87 2.43 -10.95 -4.81
CA SER A 87 2.75 -11.82 -3.66
C SER A 87 2.10 -11.29 -2.38
N PRO A 88 0.75 -11.28 -2.29
CA PRO A 88 0.03 -10.74 -1.14
C PRO A 88 0.38 -11.44 0.17
N ALA A 89 0.67 -12.75 0.13
CA ALA A 89 1.08 -13.55 1.28
C ALA A 89 2.42 -13.12 1.90
N ASN A 90 3.28 -12.41 1.15
CA ASN A 90 4.55 -11.91 1.67
C ASN A 90 4.37 -10.62 2.50
N CYS A 91 3.17 -10.06 2.56
CA CYS A 91 2.94 -8.82 3.30
C CYS A 91 3.11 -9.05 4.80
N LYS A 92 4.04 -8.31 5.42
CA LYS A 92 4.22 -8.37 6.87
C LYS A 92 2.93 -7.92 7.57
N THR A 93 2.38 -8.79 8.41
CA THR A 93 1.20 -8.51 9.23
C THR A 93 1.35 -7.19 9.99
N ASP A 94 0.28 -6.39 9.97
CA ASP A 94 0.16 -5.06 10.59
C ASP A 94 1.13 -3.99 10.06
N CYS A 95 1.69 -4.18 8.86
CA CYS A 95 2.54 -3.18 8.20
C CYS A 95 1.79 -2.45 7.06
N PRO A 96 1.25 -1.24 7.29
CA PRO A 96 0.62 -0.42 6.25
C PRO A 96 1.53 0.69 5.70
N ALA A 97 2.86 0.56 5.86
CA ALA A 97 3.78 1.64 5.55
C ALA A 97 3.78 2.05 4.06
N CYS A 98 3.58 1.09 3.15
CA CYS A 98 3.40 1.36 1.72
C CYS A 98 2.13 2.18 1.40
N ALA A 99 1.07 2.08 2.23
CA ALA A 99 -0.12 2.92 2.09
C ALA A 99 0.15 4.36 2.53
N ARG A 100 0.89 4.57 3.62
CA ARG A 100 1.24 5.91 4.14
C ARG A 100 2.10 6.74 3.20
N MET A 101 2.92 6.10 2.37
CA MET A 101 3.78 6.79 1.40
C MET A 101 3.14 6.99 0.03
N CYS A 102 1.99 6.37 -0.23
CA CYS A 102 1.34 6.46 -1.53
C CYS A 102 0.81 7.91 -1.73
N PRO A 103 1.30 8.65 -2.73
CA PRO A 103 0.92 10.06 -2.92
C PRO A 103 -0.55 10.23 -3.31
N ARG A 104 -1.20 9.16 -3.79
CA ARG A 104 -2.62 9.15 -4.17
C ARG A 104 -3.50 8.35 -3.22
N GLN A 105 -2.93 7.87 -2.09
CA GLN A 105 -3.62 7.03 -1.11
C GLN A 105 -4.36 5.84 -1.76
N ALA A 106 -3.77 5.26 -2.81
CA ALA A 106 -4.37 4.20 -3.62
C ALA A 106 -4.17 2.79 -3.04
N ILE A 107 -3.32 2.63 -2.02
CA ILE A 107 -3.08 1.33 -1.38
C ILE A 107 -3.99 1.23 -0.16
N ILE A 108 -4.83 0.20 -0.13
CA ILE A 108 -5.84 -0.06 0.88
C ILE A 108 -5.47 -1.32 1.67
N PHE A 109 -5.59 -1.27 2.99
CA PHE A 109 -5.57 -2.43 3.87
C PHE A 109 -6.90 -2.53 4.61
N PRO A 110 -7.86 -3.36 4.16
CA PRO A 110 -9.22 -3.39 4.72
C PRO A 110 -9.27 -3.69 6.23
N LYS A 111 -8.27 -4.40 6.76
CA LYS A 111 -8.16 -4.72 8.20
C LYS A 111 -7.40 -3.69 9.02
N ALA A 112 -6.91 -2.61 8.41
CA ALA A 112 -6.29 -1.52 9.15
C ALA A 112 -7.34 -0.77 9.99
N LYS A 113 -6.94 -0.34 11.18
CA LYS A 113 -7.78 0.49 12.06
C LYS A 113 -7.75 1.99 11.69
N GLU A 114 -6.78 2.38 10.88
CA GLU A 114 -6.48 3.78 10.55
C GLU A 114 -7.17 4.18 9.24
N GLU A 115 -7.92 5.28 9.26
CA GLU A 115 -8.44 5.94 8.06
C GLU A 115 -7.38 6.91 7.49
N PRO A 116 -7.25 7.04 6.15
CA PRO A 116 -8.01 6.37 5.10
C PRO A 116 -7.39 5.06 4.60
N ILE A 117 -6.38 4.52 5.31
CA ILE A 117 -5.66 3.30 4.90
C ILE A 117 -6.62 2.10 4.80
N ASN A 118 -7.64 2.05 5.65
CA ASN A 118 -8.69 1.05 5.62
C ASN A 118 -9.64 1.12 4.42
N GLY A 119 -9.46 2.10 3.52
CA GLY A 119 -10.29 2.26 2.32
C GLY A 119 -11.39 3.30 2.45
N ALA A 120 -11.46 4.03 3.57
CA ALA A 120 -12.28 5.24 3.70
C ALA A 120 -11.85 6.32 2.70
N GLU A 121 -12.72 7.31 2.52
CA GLU A 121 -12.47 8.42 1.60
C GLU A 121 -11.14 9.12 1.91
N PRO A 122 -10.29 9.36 0.90
CA PRO A 122 -9.01 10.00 1.12
C PRO A 122 -9.20 11.42 1.63
N THR A 123 -8.62 11.74 2.78
CA THR A 123 -8.56 13.11 3.28
C THR A 123 -7.78 13.96 2.27
N THR A 124 -8.38 15.04 1.78
CA THR A 124 -7.83 15.96 0.75
C THR A 124 -6.50 16.63 1.13
N THR A 125 -5.98 16.40 2.34
CA THR A 125 -4.61 16.69 2.72
C THR A 125 -3.67 15.63 2.16
N GLY A 126 -3.55 15.57 0.82
CA GLY A 126 -2.42 14.90 0.20
C GLY A 126 -1.15 15.44 0.86
N ARG A 127 -0.34 14.57 1.48
CA ARG A 127 0.97 14.97 1.98
C ARG A 127 1.68 15.61 0.79
N PRO A 128 2.11 16.89 0.86
CA PRO A 128 2.68 17.55 -0.29
C PRO A 128 3.76 16.62 -0.82
N ALA A 129 3.65 16.25 -2.10
CA ALA A 129 4.77 15.66 -2.80
C ALA A 129 5.93 16.58 -2.49
N ALA A 130 7.04 16.05 -1.94
CA ALA A 130 8.20 16.85 -1.59
C ALA A 130 8.54 17.70 -2.81
N ASP A 131 8.13 18.95 -2.76
CA ASP A 131 8.15 19.87 -3.86
C ASP A 131 9.52 20.52 -3.79
N ASP A 132 10.36 20.19 -4.76
CA ASP A 132 11.63 20.87 -5.02
C ASP A 132 11.41 22.32 -5.53
N ALA A 133 10.21 22.89 -5.30
CA ALA A 133 9.83 24.22 -5.69
C ALA A 133 10.33 25.25 -4.66
N GLY A 134 11.60 25.62 -4.80
CA GLY A 134 12.09 26.95 -4.43
C GLY A 134 12.40 27.17 -2.96
N GLY A 135 13.62 26.82 -2.54
CA GLY A 135 14.19 27.27 -1.27
C GLY A 135 14.28 26.21 -0.16
N GLY A 136 14.12 24.94 -0.51
CA GLY A 136 14.32 23.82 0.42
C GLY A 136 15.71 23.78 1.05
N LEU A 137 15.84 23.01 2.13
CA LEU A 137 17.09 22.81 2.88
C LEU A 137 18.30 22.53 1.97
N LEU A 138 18.11 21.77 0.89
CA LEU A 138 19.15 21.45 -0.07
C LEU A 138 19.69 22.68 -0.81
N ALA A 139 18.84 23.65 -1.17
CA ALA A 139 19.26 24.91 -1.76
C ALA A 139 20.10 25.73 -0.77
N ARG A 140 19.69 25.78 0.50
CA ARG A 140 20.44 26.47 1.58
C ARG A 140 21.78 25.80 1.86
N LEU A 141 21.83 24.47 1.80
CA LEU A 141 23.06 23.69 1.91
C LEU A 141 24.00 23.92 0.71
N ARG A 142 23.47 23.97 -0.53
CA ARG A 142 24.26 24.28 -1.72
C ARG A 142 24.86 25.68 -1.67
N SER A 143 24.09 26.70 -1.27
CA SER A 143 24.62 28.07 -1.11
C SER A 143 25.70 28.15 -0.03
N ARG A 144 25.51 27.45 1.10
CA ARG A 144 26.54 27.35 2.16
C ARG A 144 27.80 26.63 1.68
N ASN A 145 27.67 25.53 0.93
CA ASN A 145 28.82 24.81 0.40
C ASN A 145 29.55 25.62 -0.67
N ALA A 146 28.84 26.36 -1.52
CA ALA A 146 29.46 27.29 -2.48
C ALA A 146 30.27 28.39 -1.77
N ALA A 147 29.73 28.95 -0.67
CA ALA A 147 30.40 29.96 0.14
C ALA A 147 31.60 29.41 0.96
N LYS A 148 31.64 28.10 1.27
CA LYS A 148 32.76 27.48 2.00
C LYS A 148 33.97 27.14 1.13
N ARG A 149 33.84 27.12 -0.21
CA ARG A 149 34.97 26.85 -1.14
C ARG A 149 36.01 27.99 -1.20
N SER A 150 35.76 29.12 -0.54
CA SER A 150 36.71 30.23 -0.40
C SER A 150 37.51 30.21 0.90
N VAL A 151 37.31 29.22 1.76
CA VAL A 151 38.12 29.03 2.98
C VAL A 151 39.30 28.12 2.61
N PRO A 152 40.56 28.54 2.80
CA PRO A 152 41.72 27.69 2.54
C PRO A 152 41.66 26.39 3.34
N PRO A 153 42.17 25.27 2.82
CA PRO A 153 42.18 24.00 3.56
C PRO A 153 42.88 24.18 4.91
N LEU A 154 42.27 23.63 5.97
CA LEU A 154 42.75 23.79 7.36
C LEU A 154 44.01 22.96 7.65
N PHE A 155 44.45 22.15 6.69
CA PHE A 155 45.71 21.41 6.73
C PHE A 155 46.71 22.11 5.81
N LYS A 156 47.75 22.67 6.42
CA LYS A 156 48.95 23.13 5.72
C LYS A 156 49.74 21.89 5.30
N ASP A 157 50.23 21.89 4.07
CA ASP A 157 51.23 20.92 3.63
C ASP A 157 52.48 21.10 4.52
N ASP A 158 52.88 20.03 5.21
CA ASP A 158 54.16 19.98 5.94
C ASP A 158 55.29 20.00 4.90
N PRO A 159 56.25 20.95 4.95
CA PRO A 159 57.40 20.93 4.08
C PRO A 159 58.38 19.83 4.53
N SER A 160 58.99 19.18 3.53
CA SER A 160 59.98 18.09 3.64
C SER A 160 61.24 18.47 4.41
#